data_AF-A0A940NZ94-F1
#
_entry.id   AF-A0A940NZ94-F1
#
_cell.length_a   1.000
_cell.length_b   1.000
_cell.length_c   1.000
_cell.angle_alpha   90.00
_cell.angle_beta   90.00
_cell.angle_gamma   90.00
#
_symmetry.space_group_name_H-M   'P 1'
#
loop_
_entity.id
_entity.type
_entity.pdbx_description
1 polymer ?
#
loop_
_entity_poly.entity_id
_entity_poly.type
_entity_poly.pdbx_seq_one_letter_code
_entity_poly.pdbx_strand_id
1 'polypeptide(L)'
;FLFDLQKDMARRHNVVMDGRDIGTVVLPEAQVKIFLTATPEERATRRYNELLGKGQQVDFDKLLAEVKQRDYNDSHRAAAPLKQADDAVLVDTTGLAKEESIQKIFDLVQAKL
;
A
#
# COMPACT_ATOMS: atom_id res chain seq x y z
N PHE A 1 -7.32 -17.17 12.35
CA PHE A 1 -8.64 -16.90 11.71
C PHE A 1 -8.49 -16.03 10.46
N LEU A 2 -8.23 -14.70 10.55
CA LEU A 2 -8.15 -13.87 9.34
C LEU A 2 -6.95 -14.23 8.45
N PHE A 3 -5.82 -14.57 9.06
CA PHE A 3 -4.60 -14.99 8.37
C PHE A 3 -4.80 -16.27 7.55
N ASP A 4 -5.42 -17.28 8.15
CA ASP A 4 -5.69 -18.56 7.48
C ASP A 4 -6.68 -18.40 6.33
N LEU A 5 -7.70 -17.53 6.52
CA LEU A 5 -8.65 -17.19 5.48
C LEU A 5 -7.98 -16.53 4.27
N GLN A 6 -7.06 -15.58 4.49
CA GLN A 6 -6.32 -14.92 3.42
C GLN A 6 -5.50 -15.92 2.59
N LYS A 7 -4.81 -16.85 3.26
CA LYS A 7 -4.03 -17.91 2.59
C LYS A 7 -4.91 -18.86 1.80
N ASP A 8 -6.03 -19.28 2.37
CA ASP A 8 -6.94 -20.22 1.72
C ASP A 8 -7.67 -19.60 0.52
N MET A 9 -7.92 -18.29 0.52
CA MET A 9 -8.44 -17.59 -0.67
C MET A 9 -7.42 -17.55 -1.79
N ALA A 10 -6.16 -17.19 -1.48
CA ALA A 10 -5.09 -17.12 -2.48
C ALA A 10 -4.72 -18.48 -3.08
N ARG A 11 -4.95 -19.59 -2.36
CA ARG A 11 -4.75 -20.95 -2.90
C ARG A 11 -5.83 -21.38 -3.89
N ARG A 12 -7.05 -20.85 -3.74
CA ARG A 12 -8.24 -21.30 -4.50
C ARG A 12 -8.62 -20.39 -5.65
N HIS A 13 -8.17 -19.13 -5.61
CA HIS A 13 -8.58 -18.09 -6.54
C HIS A 13 -7.40 -17.17 -6.88
N ASN A 14 -7.48 -16.51 -8.04
CA ASN A 14 -6.64 -15.37 -8.34
C ASN A 14 -7.09 -14.20 -7.47
N VAL A 15 -6.16 -13.62 -6.69
CA VAL A 15 -6.47 -12.54 -5.75
C VAL A 15 -5.54 -11.35 -5.95
N VAL A 16 -6.09 -10.15 -5.77
CA VAL A 16 -5.31 -8.94 -5.51
C VAL A 16 -5.51 -8.63 -4.02
N MET A 17 -4.42 -8.52 -3.27
CA MET A 17 -4.46 -8.33 -1.83
C MET A 17 -3.58 -7.15 -1.43
N ASP A 18 -4.16 -6.18 -0.73
CA ASP A 18 -3.44 -5.05 -0.18
C ASP A 18 -3.28 -5.19 1.35
N GLY A 19 -2.17 -4.69 1.88
CA GLY A 19 -1.85 -4.80 3.30
C GLY A 19 -0.40 -4.43 3.59
N ARG A 20 0.06 -4.65 4.83
CA ARG A 20 1.40 -4.24 5.28
C ARG A 20 2.45 -5.34 5.15
N ASP A 21 2.02 -6.59 5.32
CA ASP A 21 2.85 -7.77 5.43
C ASP A 21 2.44 -8.86 4.44
N ILE A 22 1.74 -8.49 3.36
CA ILE A 22 1.22 -9.45 2.38
C ILE A 22 2.37 -10.19 1.69
N GLY A 23 3.30 -9.46 1.07
CA GLY A 23 4.42 -10.07 0.33
C GLY A 23 5.53 -10.68 1.20
N THR A 24 5.52 -10.40 2.51
CA THR A 24 6.56 -10.86 3.46
C THR A 24 6.08 -11.97 4.40
N VAL A 25 4.79 -12.01 4.74
CA VAL A 25 4.25 -12.93 5.75
C VAL A 25 3.03 -13.72 5.24
N VAL A 26 2.06 -13.05 4.63
CA VAL A 26 0.79 -13.70 4.23
C VAL A 26 0.97 -14.56 2.97
N LEU A 27 1.50 -13.96 1.91
CA LEU A 27 1.72 -14.55 0.58
C LEU A 27 3.19 -14.35 0.14
N PRO A 28 4.16 -14.97 0.84
CA PRO A 28 5.57 -14.85 0.48
C PRO A 28 5.91 -15.48 -0.88
N GLU A 29 5.03 -16.30 -1.46
CA GLU A 29 5.21 -16.91 -2.79
C GLU A 29 4.30 -16.26 -3.86
N ALA A 30 3.79 -15.06 -3.62
CA ALA A 30 2.97 -14.35 -4.60
C ALA A 30 3.75 -14.10 -5.90
N GLN A 31 3.13 -14.35 -7.05
CA GLN A 31 3.74 -14.21 -8.38
C GLN A 31 4.22 -12.78 -8.67
N VAL A 32 3.46 -11.79 -8.19
CA VAL A 32 3.80 -10.37 -8.33
C VAL A 32 3.65 -9.70 -6.97
N LYS A 33 4.71 -9.03 -6.51
CA LYS A 33 4.73 -8.25 -5.27
C LYS A 33 5.10 -6.80 -5.59
N ILE A 34 4.27 -5.88 -5.14
CA ILE A 34 4.44 -4.44 -5.36
C ILE A 34 4.53 -3.77 -3.99
N PHE A 35 5.60 -3.02 -3.77
CA PHE A 35 5.72 -2.12 -2.63
C PHE A 35 5.39 -0.70 -3.10
N LEU A 36 4.12 -0.33 -2.96
CA LEU A 36 3.62 0.98 -3.39
C LEU A 36 3.94 2.05 -2.33
N THR A 37 4.58 3.14 -2.75
CA THR A 37 4.94 4.25 -1.86
C THR A 37 4.62 5.62 -2.46
N ALA A 38 4.64 6.63 -1.60
CA ALA A 38 4.66 8.04 -1.92
C ALA A 38 5.11 8.83 -0.69
N THR A 39 5.58 10.07 -0.87
CA THR A 39 5.94 10.94 0.26
C THR A 39 4.76 11.11 1.24
N PRO A 40 5.03 11.27 2.55
CA PRO A 40 3.98 11.56 3.53
C PRO A 40 3.13 12.77 3.16
N GLU A 41 3.76 13.81 2.61
CA GLU A 41 3.12 15.05 2.19
C GLU A 41 2.13 14.83 1.03
N GLU A 42 2.52 14.01 0.03
CA GLU A 42 1.64 13.65 -1.08
C GLU A 42 0.45 12.82 -0.59
N ARG A 43 0.70 11.82 0.27
CA ARG A 43 -0.38 10.99 0.85
C ARG A 43 -1.34 11.80 1.71
N ALA A 44 -0.82 12.75 2.49
CA ALA A 44 -1.63 13.67 3.26
C ALA A 44 -2.48 14.56 2.35
N THR A 45 -1.89 15.12 1.28
CA THR A 45 -2.59 15.97 0.31
C THR A 45 -3.74 15.22 -0.38
N ARG A 46 -3.50 14.00 -0.86
CA ARG A 46 -4.54 13.15 -1.48
C ARG A 46 -5.70 12.90 -0.52
N ARG A 47 -5.39 12.56 0.73
CA ARG A 47 -6.40 12.29 1.76
C ARG A 47 -7.16 13.55 2.16
N TYR A 48 -6.48 14.68 2.29
CA TYR A 48 -7.08 15.97 2.58
C TYR A 48 -8.10 16.35 1.50
N ASN A 49 -7.73 16.24 0.22
CA ASN A 49 -8.63 16.51 -0.91
C ASN A 49 -9.83 15.54 -0.94
N GLU A 50 -9.62 14.26 -0.64
CA GLU A 50 -10.69 13.26 -0.53
C GLU A 50 -11.72 13.67 0.55
N LEU A 51 -11.25 14.16 1.70
CA LEU A 51 -12.11 14.55 2.83
C LEU A 51 -12.86 15.86 2.55
N LEU A 52 -12.20 16.86 1.94
CA LEU A 52 -12.87 18.08 1.49
C LEU A 52 -13.96 17.78 0.45
N GLY A 53 -13.69 16.87 -0.50
CA GLY A 53 -14.68 16.42 -1.49
C GLY A 53 -15.90 15.73 -0.86
N LYS A 54 -15.76 15.21 0.36
CA LYS A 54 -16.85 14.65 1.17
C LYS A 54 -17.52 15.69 2.08
N GLY A 55 -17.16 16.97 1.99
CA GLY A 55 -17.67 18.05 2.82
C GLY A 55 -17.13 18.05 4.26
N GLN A 56 -16.04 17.31 4.54
CA GLN A 56 -15.43 17.28 5.86
C GLN A 56 -14.33 18.33 5.95
N GLN A 57 -14.42 19.20 6.96
CA GLN A 57 -13.32 20.09 7.31
C GLN A 57 -12.33 19.35 8.20
N VAL A 58 -11.08 19.32 7.76
CA VAL A 58 -9.97 18.71 8.49
C VAL A 58 -8.76 19.63 8.44
N ASP A 59 -7.87 19.49 9.40
CA ASP A 59 -6.60 20.22 9.45
C ASP A 59 -5.53 19.42 8.70
N PHE A 60 -4.85 20.05 7.75
CA PHE A 60 -3.81 19.40 6.94
C PHE A 60 -2.60 18.97 7.78
N ASP A 61 -2.12 19.82 8.69
CA ASP A 61 -0.95 19.55 9.51
C ASP A 61 -1.22 18.39 10.48
N LYS A 62 -2.43 18.35 11.04
CA LYS A 62 -2.88 17.21 11.83
C LYS A 62 -2.87 15.92 11.00
N LEU A 63 -3.39 15.99 9.78
CA LEU A 63 -3.47 14.82 8.91
C LEU A 63 -2.09 14.33 8.47
N LEU A 64 -1.16 15.24 8.19
CA LEU A 64 0.24 14.91 7.90
C LEU A 64 0.92 14.24 9.10
N ALA A 65 0.69 14.74 10.31
CA ALA A 65 1.22 14.13 11.53
C ALA A 65 0.67 12.71 11.74
N GLU A 66 -0.63 12.50 11.51
CA GLU A 66 -1.27 11.18 11.59
C GLU A 66 -0.67 10.20 10.56
N VAL A 67 -0.43 10.66 9.33
CA VAL A 67 0.23 9.86 8.28
C VAL A 67 1.63 9.45 8.72
N LYS A 68 2.46 10.39 9.18
CA LYS A 68 3.84 10.11 9.63
C LYS A 68 3.87 9.17 10.83
N GLN A 69 2.99 9.38 11.81
CA GLN A 69 2.88 8.51 12.98
C GLN A 69 2.47 7.08 12.58
N ARG A 70 1.53 6.96 11.65
CA ARG A 70 1.10 5.66 11.14
C ARG A 70 2.24 4.92 10.44
N ASP A 71 3.00 5.62 9.60
CA ASP A 71 4.15 5.00 8.91
C ASP A 71 5.21 4.53 9.89
N TYR A 72 5.50 5.33 10.92
CA TYR A 72 6.41 4.95 11.99
C TYR A 72 5.92 3.68 12.70
N ASN A 73 4.66 3.67 13.13
CA ASN A 73 4.07 2.51 13.82
C ASN A 73 4.05 1.25 12.94
N ASP A 74 3.68 1.39 11.66
CA ASP A 74 3.60 0.28 10.72
C ASP A 74 5.00 -0.31 10.44
N SER A 75 6.04 0.51 10.37
CA SER A 75 7.43 0.07 10.12
C SER A 75 8.17 -0.42 11.36
N HIS A 76 7.79 0.03 12.57
CA HIS A 76 8.48 -0.29 13.83
C HIS A 76 7.74 -1.31 14.70
N ARG A 77 6.57 -1.81 14.27
CA ARG A 77 5.85 -2.85 15.01
C ARG A 77 6.69 -4.14 15.11
N ALA A 78 6.70 -4.76 16.29
CA ALA A 78 7.50 -5.96 16.55
C ALA A 78 7.08 -7.18 15.70
N ALA A 79 5.79 -7.29 15.39
CA ALA A 79 5.24 -8.39 14.59
C ALA A 79 4.90 -7.90 13.17
N ALA A 80 5.47 -8.59 12.18
CA ALA A 80 5.20 -8.38 10.75
C ALA A 80 5.33 -6.91 10.29
N PRO A 81 6.45 -6.19 10.55
CA PRO A 81 6.58 -4.79 10.18
C PRO A 81 6.35 -4.54 8.68
N LEU A 82 5.85 -3.35 8.34
CA LEU A 82 5.80 -2.87 6.96
C LEU A 82 7.22 -2.80 6.41
N LYS A 83 7.55 -3.78 5.56
CA LYS A 83 8.85 -3.90 4.92
C LYS A 83 8.64 -4.38 3.49
N GLN A 84 9.43 -3.84 2.57
CA GLN A 84 9.52 -4.37 1.21
C GLN A 84 10.09 -5.80 1.26
N ALA A 85 9.40 -6.75 0.60
CA ALA A 85 9.94 -8.09 0.39
C ALA A 85 11.10 -8.02 -0.61
N ASP A 86 12.09 -8.90 -0.48
CA ASP A 86 13.34 -8.82 -1.27
C ASP A 86 13.10 -8.91 -2.79
N ASP A 87 12.03 -9.60 -3.21
CA ASP A 87 11.59 -9.76 -4.59
C ASP A 87 10.45 -8.81 -5.00
N ALA A 88 10.00 -7.92 -4.10
CA ALA A 88 8.98 -6.93 -4.40
C ALA A 88 9.56 -5.75 -5.19
N VAL A 89 8.79 -5.25 -6.16
CA VAL A 89 9.16 -4.06 -6.92
C VAL A 89 8.65 -2.81 -6.20
N LEU A 90 9.56 -1.86 -5.95
CA LEU A 90 9.22 -0.55 -5.40
C LEU A 90 8.53 0.30 -6.47
N VAL A 91 7.33 0.78 -6.18
CA VAL A 91 6.59 1.70 -7.06
C VAL A 91 6.32 2.98 -6.29
N ASP A 92 7.11 4.01 -6.56
CA ASP A 92 6.84 5.37 -6.08
C ASP A 92 5.82 6.06 -6.99
N THR A 93 4.78 6.60 -6.38
CA THR A 93 3.69 7.36 -7.01
C THR A 93 3.69 8.83 -6.63
N THR A 94 4.73 9.33 -5.97
CA THR A 94 4.86 10.75 -5.64
C THR A 94 4.75 11.60 -6.90
N GLY A 95 3.86 12.60 -6.88
CA GLY A 95 3.62 13.49 -8.02
C GLY A 95 2.92 12.85 -9.23
N LEU A 96 2.57 11.57 -9.18
CA LEU A 96 1.83 10.92 -10.26
C LEU A 96 0.33 11.16 -10.10
N ALA A 97 -0.36 11.37 -11.22
CA ALA A 97 -1.80 11.28 -11.30
C ALA A 97 -2.27 9.85 -11.01
N LYS A 98 -3.57 9.71 -10.75
CA LYS A 98 -4.18 8.40 -10.46
C LYS A 98 -4.02 7.46 -11.66
N GLU A 99 -4.28 7.95 -12.86
CA GLU A 99 -4.24 7.20 -14.10
C GLU A 99 -2.80 6.73 -14.41
N GLU A 100 -1.80 7.59 -14.19
CA GLU A 100 -0.39 7.24 -14.34
C GLU A 100 0.05 6.18 -13.34
N SER A 101 -0.42 6.28 -12.09
CA SER A 101 -0.16 5.28 -11.05
C SER A 101 -0.75 3.92 -11.42
N ILE A 102 -1.98 3.91 -11.96
CA ILE A 102 -2.65 2.69 -12.44
C ILE A 102 -1.88 2.09 -13.60
N GLN A 103 -1.50 2.89 -14.60
CA GLN A 103 -0.77 2.40 -15.77
C GLN A 103 0.58 1.78 -15.37
N LYS A 104 1.32 2.45 -14.48
CA LYS A 104 2.61 1.95 -13.98
C LYS A 104 2.48 0.60 -13.27
N ILE A 105 1.42 0.40 -12.48
CA ILE A 105 1.13 -0.88 -11.83
C ILE A 105 0.74 -1.93 -12.87
N PHE A 106 -0.11 -1.56 -13.84
CA PHE A 106 -0.58 -2.47 -14.88
C PHE A 106 0.57 -3.01 -15.75
N ASP A 107 1.44 -2.12 -16.22
CA ASP A 107 2.60 -2.48 -17.05
C ASP A 107 3.56 -3.42 -16.29
N LEU A 108 3.76 -3.16 -15.00
CA LEU A 108 4.59 -4.00 -14.13
C LEU A 108 4.00 -5.41 -13.98
N VAL A 109 2.70 -5.51 -13.77
CA VAL A 109 2.01 -6.81 -13.66
C VAL A 109 2.09 -7.57 -14.98
N GLN A 110 1.87 -6.91 -16.12
CA GLN A 110 1.99 -7.52 -17.46
C GLN A 110 3.42 -8.01 -17.76
N ALA A 111 4.44 -7.31 -17.28
CA ALA A 111 5.83 -7.70 -17.52
C ALA A 111 6.29 -8.91 -16.66
N LYS A 112 5.56 -9.23 -15.58
CA LYS A 112 5.92 -10.30 -14.63
C LYS A 112 5.07 -11.57 -14.77
N LEU A 113 3.92 -11.50 -15.45
CA LEU A 113 3.04 -12.63 -15.73
C LEU A 113 3.31 -13.17 -17.14
#